data_AF-A0A2T0LDR2-F1
#
_entry.id   AF-A0A2T0LDR2-F1
#
_cell.length_a   1.000
_cell.length_b   1.000
_cell.length_c   1.000
_cell.angle_alpha   90.00
_cell.angle_beta   90.00
_cell.angle_gamma   90.00
#
_symmetry.space_group_name_H-M   'P 1'
#
loop_
_entity.id
_entity.type
_entity.pdbx_description
1 polymer ?
#
loop_
_entity_poly.entity_id
_entity_poly.type
_entity_poly.pdbx_seq_one_letter_code
_entity_poly.pdbx_strand_id
1 'polypeptide(L)' 'MKTQTLRSADQKCLYCGGTGYYQLLLGGTETCAHCNGTGKQPEQETED' A
#
# COMPACT_ATOMS: atom_id res chain seq x y z
N MET A 1 -4.01 12.84 24.13
CA MET A 1 -4.67 11.77 23.35
C MET A 1 -3.58 11.11 22.51
N LYS A 2 -3.21 9.86 22.79
CA LYS A 2 -2.15 9.15 22.03
C LYS A 2 -2.82 8.37 20.90
N THR A 3 -2.78 8.90 19.68
CA THR A 3 -3.18 8.18 18.46
C THR A 3 -2.20 7.02 18.27
N GLN A 4 -2.69 5.82 18.51
CA GLN A 4 -1.90 4.59 18.41
C GLN A 4 -1.87 4.16 16.94
N THR A 5 -0.75 4.43 16.26
CA THR A 5 -0.54 4.01 14.86
C THR A 5 -0.31 2.50 14.86
N LEU A 6 -1.34 1.72 14.50
CA LEU A 6 -1.26 0.27 14.35
C LEU A 6 -0.27 -0.07 13.23
N ARG A 7 0.95 -0.45 13.62
CA ARG A 7 1.98 -1.01 12.74
C ARG A 7 1.60 -2.46 12.45
N SER A 8 1.05 -2.72 11.28
CA SER A 8 0.70 -4.07 10.86
C SER A 8 1.18 -4.22 9.42
N ALA A 9 2.32 -4.89 9.25
CA ALA A 9 2.92 -5.27 7.97
C ALA A 9 1.97 -6.02 7.03
N ASP A 10 0.90 -6.61 7.58
CA ASP A 10 -0.17 -7.27 6.82
C ASP A 10 -1.34 -6.35 6.44
N GLN A 11 -1.21 -5.03 6.65
CA GLN A 11 -2.22 -4.08 6.21
C GLN A 11 -2.17 -3.93 4.70
N LYS A 12 -3.34 -4.06 4.09
CA LYS A 12 -3.53 -3.79 2.66
C LYS A 12 -3.06 -2.38 2.35
N CYS A 13 -2.40 -2.21 1.22
CA CYS A 13 -2.04 -0.89 0.70
C CYS A 13 -3.31 -0.04 0.58
N LEU A 14 -3.34 1.12 1.24
CA LEU A 14 -4.52 2.00 1.28
C LEU A 14 -4.87 2.59 -0.09
N TYR A 15 -3.88 2.68 -0.98
CA TYR A 15 -4.06 3.30 -2.28
C TYR A 15 -4.66 2.33 -3.29
N CYS A 16 -4.10 1.13 -3.42
CA CYS A 16 -4.63 0.11 -4.32
C CYS A 16 -5.65 -0.84 -3.67
N GLY A 17 -5.96 -0.66 -2.38
CA GLY A 17 -6.87 -1.56 -1.65
C GLY A 17 -6.34 -2.99 -1.48
N GLY A 18 -5.04 -3.20 -1.72
CA GLY A 18 -4.37 -4.50 -1.61
C GLY A 18 -4.23 -5.30 -2.91
N THR A 19 -4.62 -4.75 -4.05
CA THR A 19 -4.46 -5.44 -5.36
C THR A 19 -3.02 -5.40 -5.88
N GLY A 20 -2.25 -4.37 -5.53
CA GLY A 20 -0.92 -4.12 -6.07
C GLY A 20 -0.91 -3.35 -7.40
N TYR A 21 -2.07 -3.07 -8.00
CA TYR A 21 -2.17 -2.38 -9.29
C TYR A 21 -3.48 -1.60 -9.42
N TYR A 22 -3.51 -0.63 -10.33
CA TYR A 22 -4.72 0.10 -10.72
C TYR A 22 -5.17 -0.36 -12.11
N GLN A 23 -6.48 -0.46 -12.30
CA GLN A 23 -7.09 -0.70 -13.60
C GLN A 23 -7.15 0.64 -14.36
N LEU A 24 -6.54 0.69 -15.55
CA LEU A 24 -6.59 1.88 -16.39
C LEU A 24 -7.92 1.97 -17.14
N LEU A 25 -8.41 3.19 -17.34
CA LEU A 25 -9.68 3.49 -18.04
C LEU A 25 -9.70 2.97 -19.48
N LEU A 26 -8.55 2.98 -20.16
CA LEU A 26 -8.39 2.50 -21.53
C LEU A 26 -8.10 0.99 -21.62
N GLY A 27 -8.18 0.28 -20.49
CA GLY A 27 -7.78 -1.12 -20.36
C GLY A 27 -6.31 -1.27 -19.96
N GLY A 28 -5.97 -2.44 -19.40
CA GLY A 28 -4.65 -2.73 -18.83
C GLY A 28 -4.49 -2.29 -17.38
N THR A 29 -3.34 -2.59 -16.79
CA THR A 29 -3.05 -2.25 -15.40
C THR A 29 -1.75 -1.47 -15.29
N GLU A 30 -1.67 -0.61 -14.29
CA GLU A 30 -0.41 -0.02 -13.86
C GLU A 30 -0.05 -0.50 -12.46
N THR A 31 1.23 -0.78 -12.23
CA THR A 31 1.72 -1.20 -10.92
C THR A 31 1.57 -0.07 -9.91
N CYS A 32 1.03 -0.36 -8.73
CA CYS A 32 0.90 0.63 -7.67
C CYS A 32 2.29 1.02 -7.15
N ALA A 33 2.70 2.26 -7.45
CA ALA A 33 3.98 2.82 -7.05
C ALA A 33 4.16 2.92 -5.52
N HIS A 34 3.07 3.02 -4.75
CA HIS A 34 3.16 3.14 -3.30
C HIS A 34 3.60 1.83 -2.62
N CYS A 35 3.16 0.69 -3.16
CA CYS A 35 3.50 -0.63 -2.62
C CYS A 35 4.40 -1.45 -3.55
N ASN A 36 4.87 -0.86 -4.66
CA ASN A 36 5.65 -1.52 -5.70
C ASN A 36 5.06 -2.87 -6.15
N GLY A 37 3.74 -2.95 -6.29
CA GLY A 37 3.07 -4.18 -6.74
C GLY A 37 2.78 -5.21 -5.65
N THR A 38 3.23 -5.01 -4.41
CA THR A 38 3.05 -6.01 -3.34
C THR A 38 1.63 -6.09 -2.80
N GLY A 39 0.84 -5.02 -2.96
CA GLY A 39 -0.48 -4.89 -2.33
C GLY A 39 -0.42 -4.69 -0.80
N LYS A 40 0.77 -4.58 -0.21
CA LYS A 40 0.96 -4.38 1.24
C LYS A 40 1.41 -2.96 1.53
N GLN A 41 1.17 -2.48 2.74
CA GLN A 41 1.83 -1.24 3.16
C GLN A 41 3.33 -1.49 3.22
N PRO A 42 4.17 -0.60 2.65
CA PRO A 42 5.60 -0.71 2.82
C PRO A 42 5.91 -0.61 4.32
N GLU A 43 6.71 -1.53 4.86
CA GLU A 43 7.26 -1.36 6.20
C GLU A 43 8.03 -0.03 6.22
N GLN A 44 7.43 1.00 6.81
CA GLN A 44 8.16 2.21 7.12
C GLN A 44 9.10 1.82 8.26
N GLU A 45 10.37 1.58 7.91
CA GLU A 45 11.47 1.65 8.85
C GLU A 45 11.41 3.04 9.48
N THR A 46 10.77 3.15 10.64
CA THR A 46 11.04 4.28 11.53
C THR A 46 12.51 4.17 11.88
N GLU A 47 13.34 4.95 11.21
CA GLU A 47 14.60 5.42 11.78
C GLU A 47 14.29 6.01 13.17
N ASP A 48 14.93 5.42 14.19
CA ASP A 48 14.93 5.86 15.59
C ASP A 48 15.92 6.99 15.79
#